data_AF-A0A535CNN9-F1
#
_entry.id   AF-A0A535CNN9-F1
#
_cell.length_a   1.000
_cell.length_b   1.000
_cell.length_c   1.000
_cell.angle_alpha   90.00
_cell.angle_beta   90.00
_cell.angle_gamma   90.00
#
_symmetry.space_group_name_H-M   'P 1'
#
loop_
_entity.id
_entity.type
_entity.pdbx_description
1 polymer ?
#
loop_
_entity_poly.entity_id
_entity_poly.type
_entity_poly.pdbx_seq_one_letter_code
_entity_poly.pdbx_strand_id
1 'polypeptide(L)'
;MILFGSNITDATQLAHLTAKLQAAATAGGRPPLLIATDQEGGLVRRLFWAPPAASAEQLGTTSVSNVQNVGHKAGLALAAAGVNLDLAPVADVPRTPSNFIEAQHRAFATNRYTVSNDATAFSLGLEQGHVLPALKHFPGL
;
A
#
# COMPACT_ATOMS: atom_id res chain seq x y z
N MET A 1 -0.79 -12.12 -8.61
CA MET A 1 0.19 -11.36 -9.41
C MET A 1 0.74 -10.25 -8.55
N ILE A 2 2.03 -9.95 -8.62
CA ILE A 2 2.64 -8.79 -7.95
C ILE A 2 3.29 -7.90 -9.01
N LEU A 3 3.05 -6.60 -8.92
CA LEU A 3 3.57 -5.60 -9.83
C LEU A 3 4.69 -4.81 -9.15
N PHE A 4 5.80 -4.68 -9.86
CA PHE A 4 6.94 -3.84 -9.48
C PHE A 4 7.03 -2.62 -10.39
N GLY A 5 7.92 -1.68 -10.06
CA GLY A 5 8.14 -0.48 -10.88
C GLY A 5 8.47 -0.79 -12.34
N SER A 6 9.16 -1.91 -12.62
CA SER A 6 9.46 -2.36 -13.98
C SER A 6 8.23 -2.78 -14.79
N ASN A 7 7.07 -2.96 -14.16
CA ASN A 7 5.80 -3.29 -14.83
C ASN A 7 4.93 -2.06 -15.10
N ILE A 8 5.33 -0.89 -14.59
CA ILE A 8 4.50 0.29 -14.48
C ILE A 8 5.18 1.46 -15.18
N THR A 9 4.61 1.89 -16.31
CA THR A 9 5.05 3.08 -17.03
C THR A 9 4.23 4.30 -16.64
N ASP A 10 2.89 4.17 -16.74
CA ASP A 10 1.93 5.22 -16.43
C ASP A 10 0.56 4.61 -16.08
N ALA A 11 -0.39 5.46 -15.70
CA ALA A 11 -1.73 5.04 -15.30
C ALA A 11 -2.51 4.32 -16.40
N THR A 12 -2.40 4.80 -17.64
CA THR A 12 -3.12 4.24 -18.80
C THR A 12 -2.56 2.85 -19.13
N GLN A 13 -1.24 2.74 -19.23
CA GLN A 13 -0.57 1.46 -19.48
C GLN A 13 -0.89 0.45 -18.38
N LEU A 14 -0.87 0.86 -17.11
CA LEU A 14 -1.15 -0.02 -15.98
C LEU A 14 -2.59 -0.55 -16.02
N ALA A 15 -3.59 0.32 -16.26
CA ALA A 15 -4.99 -0.10 -16.39
C ALA A 15 -5.18 -1.09 -17.54
N HIS A 16 -4.51 -0.89 -18.67
CA HIS A 16 -4.54 -1.86 -19.78
C HIS A 16 -3.85 -3.18 -19.42
N LEU A 17 -2.74 -3.14 -18.69
CA LEU A 17 -2.03 -4.35 -18.24
C LEU A 17 -2.90 -5.18 -17.29
N THR A 18 -3.49 -4.56 -16.27
CA THR A 18 -4.33 -5.26 -15.28
C THR A 18 -5.60 -5.82 -15.93
N ALA A 19 -6.22 -5.10 -16.85
CA ALA A 19 -7.35 -5.62 -17.63
C ALA A 19 -6.96 -6.85 -18.48
N LYS A 20 -5.80 -6.82 -19.14
CA LYS A 20 -5.29 -7.97 -19.90
C LYS A 20 -5.01 -9.17 -19.01
N LEU A 21 -4.45 -8.96 -17.82
CA LEU A 21 -4.20 -10.03 -16.85
C LEU A 21 -5.51 -10.69 -16.39
N GLN A 22 -6.54 -9.90 -16.08
CA GLN A 22 -7.85 -10.45 -15.71
C GLN A 22 -8.50 -11.20 -16.87
N ALA A 23 -8.46 -10.64 -18.09
CA ALA A 23 -8.99 -11.32 -19.27
C ALA A 23 -8.29 -12.66 -19.54
N ALA A 24 -6.97 -12.73 -19.34
CA ALA A 24 -6.21 -13.97 -19.47
C ALA A 24 -6.62 -15.01 -18.41
N ALA A 25 -6.87 -14.60 -17.16
CA ALA A 25 -7.36 -15.50 -16.12
C ALA A 25 -8.74 -16.08 -16.48
N THR A 26 -9.67 -15.23 -16.93
CA THR A 26 -11.00 -15.64 -17.38
C THR A 26 -10.92 -16.61 -18.56
N ALA A 27 -10.12 -16.30 -19.58
CA ALA A 27 -9.94 -17.18 -20.75
C ALA A 27 -9.35 -18.55 -20.37
N GLY A 28 -8.51 -18.60 -19.32
CA GLY A 28 -7.97 -19.83 -18.76
C GLY A 28 -8.87 -20.55 -17.76
N GLY A 29 -10.12 -20.10 -17.57
CA GLY A 29 -11.07 -20.70 -16.61
C GLY A 29 -10.62 -20.55 -15.14
N ARG A 30 -9.84 -19.51 -14.82
CA ARG A 30 -9.34 -19.23 -13.46
C ARG A 30 -10.25 -18.20 -12.74
N PRO A 31 -10.27 -18.20 -11.40
CA PRO A 31 -10.92 -17.13 -10.64
C PRO A 31 -10.22 -15.78 -10.90
N PRO A 32 -10.90 -14.64 -10.58
CA PRO A 32 -10.29 -13.32 -10.66
C PRO A 32 -8.96 -13.25 -9.90
N LEU A 33 -7.98 -12.57 -10.49
CA LEU A 33 -6.65 -12.47 -9.90
C LEU A 33 -6.64 -11.46 -8.75
N LEU A 34 -5.91 -11.81 -7.70
CA LEU A 34 -5.29 -10.81 -6.83
C LEU A 34 -4.10 -10.20 -7.59
N ILE A 35 -4.14 -8.89 -7.78
CA ILE A 35 -3.10 -8.07 -8.39
C ILE A 35 -2.60 -7.13 -7.31
N ALA A 36 -1.38 -7.37 -6.86
CA ALA A 36 -0.75 -6.71 -5.74
C ALA A 36 0.34 -5.70 -6.16
N THR A 37 0.63 -4.74 -5.30
CA THR A 37 1.81 -3.85 -5.39
C THR A 37 2.27 -3.44 -3.99
N ASP A 38 3.42 -2.76 -3.88
CA ASP A 38 3.84 -2.06 -2.65
C ASP A 38 3.59 -0.55 -2.80
N GLN A 39 2.47 -0.05 -2.30
CA GLN A 39 2.11 1.37 -2.30
C GLN A 39 2.09 1.93 -0.86
N GLU A 40 3.17 1.71 -0.12
CA GLU A 40 3.33 2.14 1.28
C GLU A 40 3.40 3.67 1.43
N GLY A 41 4.03 4.33 0.45
CA GLY A 41 4.35 5.76 0.52
C GLY A 41 5.84 6.05 0.62
N GLY A 42 6.18 7.33 0.57
CA GLY A 42 7.57 7.79 0.59
C GLY A 42 8.43 7.08 -0.45
N LEU A 43 9.47 6.37 0.03
CA LEU A 43 10.43 5.66 -0.82
C LEU A 43 9.87 4.35 -1.41
N VAL A 44 8.85 3.76 -0.79
CA VAL A 44 8.25 2.50 -1.24
C VAL A 44 6.85 2.79 -1.79
N ARG A 45 6.83 3.42 -2.96
CA ARG A 45 5.63 3.63 -3.77
C ARG A 45 5.91 3.27 -5.22
N ARG A 46 5.03 2.50 -5.87
CA ARG A 46 5.19 2.11 -7.28
C ARG A 46 4.42 3.02 -8.23
N LEU A 47 3.21 3.43 -7.84
CA LEU A 47 2.40 4.37 -8.59
C LEU A 47 2.73 5.79 -8.11
N PHE A 48 3.69 6.44 -8.75
CA PHE A 48 4.18 7.77 -8.32
C PHE A 48 3.13 8.89 -8.46
N TRP A 49 2.11 8.69 -9.30
CA TRP A 49 0.97 9.60 -9.42
C TRP A 49 -0.11 9.37 -8.35
N ALA A 50 -0.07 8.22 -7.66
CA ALA A 50 -1.05 7.86 -6.65
C ALA A 50 -0.54 8.20 -5.23
N PRO A 51 -1.46 8.49 -4.29
CA PRO A 51 -1.13 8.52 -2.87
C PRO A 51 -0.67 7.14 -2.34
N PRO A 52 -0.05 7.11 -1.15
CA PRO A 52 0.57 8.25 -0.46
C PRO A 52 1.87 8.70 -1.12
N ALA A 53 2.09 10.02 -1.18
CA ALA A 53 3.42 10.58 -1.48
C ALA A 53 4.28 10.70 -0.20
N ALA A 54 3.65 11.01 0.93
CA ALA A 54 4.28 11.05 2.24
C ALA A 54 4.75 9.66 2.68
N SER A 55 5.82 9.61 3.47
CA SER A 55 6.25 8.38 4.14
C SER A 55 5.32 8.01 5.30
N ALA A 56 5.41 6.78 5.80
CA ALA A 56 4.65 6.37 6.98
C ALA A 56 5.02 7.24 8.20
N GLU A 57 6.30 7.55 8.39
CA GLU A 57 6.76 8.43 9.47
C GLU A 57 6.11 9.82 9.40
N GLN A 58 6.06 10.42 8.20
CA GLN A 58 5.39 11.70 8.00
C GLN A 58 3.89 11.61 8.30
N LEU A 59 3.22 10.53 7.87
CA LEU A 59 1.81 10.31 8.15
C LEU A 59 1.53 10.09 9.65
N GLY A 60 2.44 9.42 10.37
CA GLY A 60 2.33 9.18 11.81
C GLY A 60 2.43 10.45 12.67
N THR A 61 2.93 11.56 12.12
CA THR A 61 2.87 12.88 12.77
C THR A 61 1.53 13.61 12.59
N THR A 62 0.62 13.05 11.79
CA THR A 62 -0.70 13.62 11.51
C THR A 62 -1.79 12.96 12.35
N SER A 63 -3.06 13.34 12.15
CA SER A 63 -4.17 12.67 12.84
C SER A 63 -4.45 11.28 12.23
N VAL A 64 -4.88 10.34 13.06
CA VAL A 64 -5.37 9.01 12.63
C VAL A 64 -6.43 9.12 11.52
N SER A 65 -7.31 10.12 11.61
CA SER A 65 -8.32 10.40 10.58
C SER A 65 -7.70 10.80 9.23
N ASN A 66 -6.59 11.53 9.25
CA ASN A 66 -5.84 11.87 8.04
C ASN A 66 -5.15 10.63 7.46
N VAL A 67 -4.57 9.77 8.31
CA VAL A 67 -3.97 8.49 7.88
C VAL A 67 -5.01 7.62 7.16
N GLN A 68 -6.21 7.48 7.72
CA GLN A 68 -7.31 6.76 7.08
C GLN A 68 -7.74 7.38 5.75
N ASN A 69 -7.89 8.71 5.70
CA ASN A 69 -8.24 9.41 4.46
C ASN A 69 -7.18 9.23 3.37
N VAL A 70 -5.91 9.21 3.73
CA VAL A 70 -4.81 8.95 2.79
C VAL A 70 -4.85 7.50 2.29
N GLY A 71 -5.08 6.52 3.17
CA GLY A 71 -5.31 5.12 2.79
C GLY A 71 -6.49 4.96 1.84
N HIS A 72 -7.59 5.68 2.08
CA HIS A 72 -8.76 5.68 1.19
C HIS A 72 -8.44 6.23 -0.21
N LYS A 73 -7.74 7.37 -0.28
CA LYS A 73 -7.31 7.92 -1.57
C LYS A 73 -6.34 6.99 -2.31
N ALA A 74 -5.46 6.29 -1.59
CA ALA A 74 -4.58 5.28 -2.16
C ALA A 74 -5.38 4.11 -2.73
N GLY A 75 -6.33 3.57 -1.96
CA GLY A 75 -7.22 2.49 -2.39
C GLY A 75 -7.98 2.84 -3.67
N LEU A 76 -8.61 4.03 -3.73
CA LEU A 76 -9.31 4.49 -4.93
C LEU A 76 -8.39 4.57 -6.16
N ALA A 77 -7.18 5.10 -5.99
CA ALA A 77 -6.22 5.25 -7.09
C ALA A 77 -5.70 3.88 -7.59
N LEU A 78 -5.46 2.94 -6.68
CA LEU A 78 -5.04 1.58 -6.98
C LEU A 78 -6.15 0.79 -7.68
N ALA A 79 -7.38 0.86 -7.15
CA ALA A 79 -8.55 0.21 -7.75
C ALA A 79 -8.82 0.74 -9.17
N ALA A 80 -8.68 2.05 -9.39
CA ALA A 80 -8.79 2.65 -10.73
C ALA A 80 -7.73 2.14 -11.72
N ALA A 81 -6.57 1.71 -11.22
CA ALA A 81 -5.51 1.07 -12.02
C ALA A 81 -5.67 -0.46 -12.13
N GLY A 82 -6.71 -1.04 -11.54
CA GLY A 82 -6.97 -2.49 -11.51
C GLY A 82 -6.10 -3.27 -10.51
N VAL A 83 -5.46 -2.59 -9.55
CA VAL A 83 -4.79 -3.20 -8.40
C VAL A 83 -5.82 -3.38 -7.29
N ASN A 84 -5.90 -4.57 -6.71
CA ASN A 84 -6.92 -4.91 -5.70
C ASN A 84 -6.33 -5.46 -4.38
N LEU A 85 -5.01 -5.48 -4.27
CA LEU A 85 -4.27 -5.78 -3.05
C LEU A 85 -3.10 -4.80 -2.93
N ASP A 86 -2.95 -4.15 -1.78
CA ASP A 86 -1.77 -3.38 -1.45
C ASP A 86 -1.01 -4.10 -0.34
N LEU A 87 0.29 -4.30 -0.53
CA LEU A 87 1.17 -4.88 0.48
C LEU A 87 1.58 -3.81 1.49
N ALA A 88 0.58 -3.13 2.04
CA ALA A 88 0.68 -2.05 3.00
C ALA A 88 -0.52 -2.14 3.95
N PRO A 89 -0.43 -1.55 5.16
CA PRO A 89 0.69 -0.76 5.68
C PRO A 89 1.81 -1.57 6.33
N VAL A 90 2.96 -0.92 6.53
CA VAL A 90 4.00 -1.40 7.45
C VAL A 90 3.55 -1.12 8.89
N ALA A 91 3.53 -2.16 9.72
CA ALA A 91 3.09 -2.17 11.11
C ALA A 91 4.23 -2.52 12.09
N ASP A 92 5.48 -2.47 11.63
CA ASP A 92 6.65 -2.70 12.48
C ASP A 92 6.85 -1.55 13.47
N VAL A 93 7.36 -1.88 14.67
CA VAL A 93 7.68 -0.91 15.73
C VAL A 93 9.20 -0.94 15.96
N PRO A 94 9.98 -0.07 15.29
CA PRO A 94 11.42 -0.12 15.36
C PRO A 94 11.92 0.22 16.78
N ARG A 95 12.88 -0.58 17.27
CA ARG A 95 13.49 -0.40 18.59
C ARG A 95 14.76 0.43 18.57
N THR A 96 15.39 0.56 17.41
CA THR A 96 16.66 1.29 17.23
C THR A 96 16.61 2.06 15.91
N PRO A 97 17.26 3.24 15.82
CA PRO A 97 17.34 4.01 14.57
C PRO A 97 18.05 3.27 13.42
N SER A 98 18.89 2.28 13.73
CA SER A 98 19.57 1.43 12.75
C SER A 98 18.68 0.36 12.11
N ASN A 99 17.44 0.20 12.58
CA ASN A 99 16.48 -0.69 11.93
C ASN A 99 16.18 -0.17 10.52
N PHE A 100 16.22 -1.04 9.51
CA PHE A 100 16.08 -0.62 8.12
C PHE A 100 14.70 -0.02 7.80
N ILE A 101 13.65 -0.41 8.53
CA ILE A 101 12.31 0.18 8.41
C ILE A 101 12.34 1.65 8.85
N GLU A 102 12.99 1.93 9.98
CA GLU A 102 13.16 3.29 10.50
C GLU A 102 14.06 4.12 9.58
N ALA A 103 15.20 3.57 9.15
CA ALA A 103 16.15 4.24 8.27
C ALA A 103 15.55 4.59 6.89
N GLN A 104 14.45 3.94 6.49
CA GLN A 104 13.73 4.22 5.25
C GLN A 104 12.42 4.99 5.47
N HIS A 105 12.15 5.45 6.70
CA HIS A 105 10.94 6.17 7.09
C HIS A 105 9.64 5.39 6.85
N ARG A 106 9.72 4.05 6.94
CA ARG A 106 8.62 3.13 6.65
C ARG A 106 7.78 2.75 7.87
N ALA A 107 8.24 3.05 9.08
CA ALA A 107 7.42 2.95 10.29
C ALA A 107 6.62 4.24 10.50
N PHE A 108 5.39 4.13 11.00
CA PHE A 108 4.60 5.31 11.39
C PHE A 108 5.19 6.02 12.61
N ALA A 109 5.70 5.25 13.57
CA ALA A 109 6.24 5.74 14.83
C ALA A 109 7.09 4.66 15.52
N THR A 110 7.76 5.03 16.60
CA THR A 110 8.44 4.09 17.52
C THR A 110 7.54 3.63 18.68
N ASN A 111 6.35 4.23 18.83
CA ASN A 111 5.38 3.85 19.86
C ASN A 111 4.36 2.85 19.30
N ARG A 112 4.26 1.67 19.94
CA ARG A 112 3.35 0.59 19.52
C ARG A 112 1.86 0.99 19.43
N TYR A 113 1.40 1.91 20.27
CA TYR A 113 0.00 2.35 20.25
C TYR A 113 -0.26 3.26 19.04
N THR A 114 0.67 4.16 18.73
CA THR A 114 0.61 4.98 17.51
C THR A 114 0.64 4.10 16.26
N VAL A 115 1.61 3.18 16.16
CA VAL A 115 1.71 2.26 15.03
C VAL A 115 0.43 1.42 14.86
N SER A 116 -0.11 0.88 15.96
CA SER A 116 -1.35 0.11 15.90
C SER A 116 -2.51 0.95 15.36
N ASN A 117 -2.69 2.18 15.85
CA ASN A 117 -3.80 3.04 15.42
C ASN A 117 -3.65 3.45 13.95
N ASP A 118 -2.46 3.86 13.53
CA ASP A 118 -2.22 4.37 12.18
C ASP A 118 -2.23 3.25 11.14
N ALA A 119 -1.63 2.09 11.44
CA ALA A 119 -1.70 0.93 10.55
C ALA A 119 -3.14 0.43 10.39
N THR A 120 -3.93 0.38 11.47
CA THR A 120 -5.36 0.05 11.36
C THR A 120 -6.12 1.08 10.54
N ALA A 121 -5.90 2.38 10.78
CA ALA A 121 -6.55 3.46 10.06
C ALA A 121 -6.24 3.43 8.56
N PHE A 122 -4.98 3.26 8.19
CA PHE A 122 -4.57 3.15 6.78
C PHE A 122 -5.20 1.93 6.11
N SER A 123 -5.21 0.79 6.81
CA SER A 123 -5.83 -0.46 6.32
C SER A 123 -7.32 -0.29 6.04
N LEU A 124 -8.07 0.31 6.98
CA LEU A 124 -9.49 0.63 6.79
C LEU A 124 -9.71 1.60 5.62
N GLY A 125 -8.79 2.55 5.44
CA GLY A 125 -8.78 3.43 4.27
C GLY A 125 -8.67 2.63 2.97
N LEU A 126 -7.67 1.76 2.84
CA LEU A 126 -7.50 0.92 1.65
C LEU A 126 -8.77 0.11 1.34
N GLU A 127 -9.37 -0.53 2.34
CA GLU A 127 -10.60 -1.30 2.18
C GLU A 127 -11.78 -0.44 1.71
N GLN A 128 -11.93 0.78 2.26
CA GLN A 128 -12.93 1.75 1.81
C GLN A 128 -12.71 2.15 0.34
N GLY A 129 -11.45 2.17 -0.11
CA GLY A 129 -11.07 2.37 -1.51
C GLY A 129 -11.12 1.11 -2.38
N HIS A 130 -11.72 0.01 -1.89
CA HIS A 130 -11.86 -1.27 -2.58
C HIS A 130 -10.55 -2.05 -2.82
N VAL A 131 -9.54 -1.82 -1.99
CA VAL A 131 -8.25 -2.52 -2.06
C VAL A 131 -7.99 -3.24 -0.75
N LEU A 132 -7.61 -4.51 -0.85
CA LEU A 132 -7.26 -5.30 0.33
C LEU A 132 -5.91 -4.82 0.90
N PRO A 133 -5.81 -4.58 2.22
CA PRO A 133 -4.54 -4.32 2.88
C PRO A 133 -3.84 -5.63 3.26
N ALA A 134 -2.52 -5.60 3.37
CA ALA A 134 -1.72 -6.67 3.95
C ALA A 134 -0.67 -6.09 4.88
N LEU A 135 -0.98 -6.12 6.18
CA LEU A 135 -0.08 -5.64 7.23
C LEU A 135 1.20 -6.47 7.27
N LYS A 136 2.33 -5.79 7.44
CA LYS A 136 3.65 -6.43 7.46
C LYS A 136 4.60 -5.75 8.46
N HIS A 137 5.61 -6.44 8.97
CA HIS A 137 6.07 -7.76 8.55
C HIS A 137 6.02 -8.71 9.75
N PHE A 138 4.96 -9.52 9.85
CA PHE A 138 4.78 -10.39 11.02
C PHE A 138 6.01 -11.31 11.26
N PRO A 139 6.49 -11.46 12.51
CA PRO A 139 5.93 -10.94 13.77
C PRO A 139 6.43 -9.54 14.19
N GLY A 140 7.13 -8.84 13.31
CA GLY A 140 7.79 -7.54 13.53
C GLY A 140 9.28 -7.66 13.23
N LEU A 141 9.83 -6.66 12.53
CA LEU A 141 11.26 -6.58 12.17
C LEU A 141 12.07 -5.63 13.05
#